data_AF-A0A9E6DF90-F1
#
_entry.id   AF-A0A9E6DF90-F1
#
_cell.length_a   1.000
_cell.length_b   1.000
_cell.length_c   1.000
_cell.angle_alpha   90.00
_cell.angle_beta   90.00
_cell.angle_gamma   90.00
#
_symmetry.space_group_name_H-M   'P 1'
#
loop_
_entity.id
_entity.type
_entity.pdbx_description
1 polymer ?
#
loop_
_entity_poly.entity_id
_entity_poly.type
_entity_poly.pdbx_seq_one_letter_code
_entity_poly.pdbx_strand_id
1 'polypeptide(L)'
;MQVQSFIQHPSEVPIKMAVSDNQFPLPCIHESTSTGVYIHTTTQYPLNSCVEVEINVQTPAFFAKGYVCSCEPKSDGIGFQTGVVFDCPDTAFAVRMIEQVCYIEQYRQKVSLTEGRELSRDGAALEWITQYAANFPELNTIT
;
A
#
# COMPACT_ATOMS: atom_id res chain seq x y z
N MET A 1 -3.48 -11.13 -15.44
CA MET A 1 -2.82 -12.07 -14.50
C MET A 1 -2.68 -11.31 -13.18
N GLN A 2 -3.46 -11.69 -12.17
CA GLN A 2 -3.48 -10.98 -10.89
C GLN A 2 -2.24 -11.41 -10.11
N VAL A 3 -1.26 -10.52 -9.99
CA VAL A 3 -0.03 -10.79 -9.22
C VAL A 3 -0.44 -10.93 -7.76
N GLN A 4 -0.27 -12.13 -7.20
CA GLN A 4 -0.87 -12.60 -5.95
C GLN A 4 -0.39 -11.90 -4.67
N SER A 5 0.43 -10.85 -4.77
CA SER A 5 1.12 -10.22 -3.62
C SER A 5 0.92 -8.69 -3.55
N PHE A 6 -0.08 -8.13 -4.23
CA PHE A 6 -0.36 -6.69 -4.18
C PHE A 6 -1.34 -6.33 -3.06
N ILE A 7 -0.94 -5.36 -2.24
CA ILE A 7 -1.78 -4.80 -1.18
C ILE A 7 -2.57 -3.62 -1.75
N GLN A 8 -3.86 -3.55 -1.44
CA GLN A 8 -4.70 -2.42 -1.84
C GLN A 8 -4.57 -1.34 -0.77
N HIS A 9 -4.05 -0.16 -1.13
CA HIS A 9 -4.01 0.95 -0.18
C HIS A 9 -5.45 1.42 0.12
N PRO A 10 -5.86 1.52 1.40
CA PRO A 10 -7.19 2.00 1.75
C PRO A 10 -7.35 3.47 1.35
N SER A 11 -8.40 3.78 0.57
CA SER A 11 -8.58 5.11 -0.02
C SER A 11 -8.86 6.22 1.02
N GLU A 12 -9.24 5.84 2.23
CA GLU A 12 -9.49 6.73 3.36
C GLU A 12 -8.19 7.16 4.07
N VAL A 13 -7.07 6.47 3.84
CA VAL A 13 -5.77 6.84 4.40
C VAL A 13 -5.04 7.79 3.44
N PRO A 14 -4.55 8.95 3.91
CA PRO A 14 -3.89 9.91 3.04
C PRO A 14 -2.59 9.41 2.39
N ILE A 15 -2.76 9.17 1.10
CA ILE A 15 -1.85 8.93 -0.01
C ILE A 15 -1.09 10.10 -0.63
N LYS A 16 0.24 10.21 -0.61
CA LYS A 16 0.92 11.07 -1.60
C LYS A 16 1.89 10.28 -2.45
N MET A 17 1.92 10.60 -3.73
CA MET A 17 2.86 10.04 -4.68
C MET A 17 3.36 11.13 -5.63
N ALA A 18 4.66 11.16 -5.86
CA ALA A 18 5.30 12.10 -6.76
C ALA A 18 6.38 11.40 -7.59
N VAL A 19 6.57 11.83 -8.84
CA VAL A 19 7.70 11.36 -9.66
C VAL A 19 9.00 11.85 -9.04
N SER A 20 9.99 10.97 -8.96
CA SER A 20 11.33 11.29 -8.47
C SER A 20 12.34 11.24 -9.61
N ASP A 21 13.17 12.28 -9.71
CA ASP A 21 14.28 12.32 -10.68
C ASP A 21 15.44 11.38 -10.29
N ASN A 22 15.47 10.94 -9.02
CA ASN A 22 16.48 10.03 -8.49
C ASN A 22 16.14 8.58 -8.83
N GLN A 23 16.36 8.21 -10.09
CA GLN A 23 16.25 6.82 -10.54
C GLN A 23 17.29 5.95 -9.82
N PHE A 24 16.83 4.82 -9.29
CA PHE A 24 17.67 3.74 -8.78
C PHE A 24 17.67 2.58 -9.78
N PRO A 25 18.48 1.53 -9.62
CA PRO A 25 18.34 0.37 -10.51
C PRO A 25 16.88 -0.12 -10.53
N LEU A 26 16.30 -0.25 -11.73
CA LEU A 26 14.97 -0.85 -11.87
C LEU A 26 15.02 -2.24 -11.23
N PRO A 27 14.08 -2.59 -10.34
CA PRO A 27 14.00 -3.94 -9.81
C PRO A 27 13.90 -4.88 -11.00
N CYS A 28 14.77 -5.89 -11.05
CA CYS A 28 14.54 -7.01 -11.93
C CYS A 28 13.29 -7.68 -11.37
N ILE A 29 12.11 -7.40 -11.97
CA ILE A 29 10.84 -7.98 -11.55
C ILE A 29 10.93 -9.47 -11.90
N HIS A 30 11.52 -10.25 -11.00
CA HIS A 30 11.34 -11.69 -11.02
C HIS A 30 9.88 -11.93 -10.69
N GLU A 31 9.16 -12.55 -11.63
CA GLU A 31 7.69 -12.70 -11.68
C GLU A 31 7.07 -13.38 -10.45
N SER A 32 7.85 -13.72 -9.42
CA SER A 32 7.45 -14.54 -8.29
C SER A 32 7.65 -13.90 -6.90
N THR A 33 8.27 -12.71 -6.76
CA THR A 33 8.70 -12.21 -5.43
C THR A 33 8.33 -10.77 -5.09
N SER A 34 7.81 -9.99 -6.04
CA SER A 34 7.61 -8.56 -5.79
C SER A 34 6.27 -8.31 -5.08
N THR A 35 6.32 -8.02 -3.78
CA THR A 35 5.20 -7.37 -3.08
C THR A 35 5.09 -5.94 -3.61
N GLY A 36 3.88 -5.55 -3.99
CA GLY A 36 3.57 -4.21 -4.49
C GLY A 36 2.36 -3.63 -3.78
N VAL A 37 2.10 -2.36 -4.03
CA VAL A 37 0.88 -1.69 -3.54
C VAL A 37 0.12 -1.13 -4.73
N TYR A 38 -1.18 -1.31 -4.72
CA TYR A 38 -2.10 -0.57 -5.56
C TYR A 38 -2.55 0.69 -4.86
N ILE A 39 -2.33 1.82 -5.51
CA ILE A 39 -2.67 3.16 -5.03
C ILE A 39 -3.68 3.76 -6.00
N HIS A 40 -4.77 4.31 -5.46
CA HIS A 40 -5.67 5.13 -6.25
C HIS A 40 -5.02 6.50 -6.48
N THR A 41 -4.81 6.86 -7.74
CA THR A 41 -4.27 8.16 -8.14
C THR A 41 -5.25 8.92 -9.04
N THR A 42 -5.25 10.25 -8.96
CA THR A 42 -6.03 11.11 -9.87
C THR A 42 -5.32 11.34 -11.21
N THR A 43 -4.01 11.12 -11.25
CA THR A 43 -3.17 11.29 -12.43
C THR A 43 -2.67 9.94 -12.95
N GLN A 44 -2.52 9.85 -14.27
CA GLN A 44 -1.87 8.71 -14.91
C GLN A 44 -0.36 8.82 -14.78
N TYR A 45 0.30 7.73 -14.41
CA TYR A 45 1.76 7.66 -14.37
C TYR A 45 2.29 6.78 -15.50
N PRO A 46 3.36 7.19 -16.20
CA PRO A 46 4.03 6.32 -17.15
C PRO A 46 4.60 5.07 -16.46
N LEU A 47 4.54 3.92 -17.14
CA LEU A 47 5.21 2.70 -16.67
C LEU A 47 6.72 2.94 -16.49
N ASN A 48 7.30 2.27 -15.51
CA ASN A 48 8.70 2.38 -15.09
C ASN A 48 9.11 3.77 -14.55
N SER A 49 8.15 4.66 -14.27
CA SER A 49 8.44 5.91 -13.57
C SER A 49 8.91 5.61 -12.15
N CYS A 50 10.03 6.21 -11.76
CA CYS A 50 10.48 6.27 -10.37
C CYS A 50 9.53 7.19 -9.60
N VAL A 51 8.96 6.69 -8.51
CA VAL A 51 8.05 7.45 -7.66
C VAL A 51 8.49 7.38 -6.20
N GLU A 52 8.26 8.46 -5.48
CA GLU A 52 8.32 8.50 -4.02
C GLU A 52 6.89 8.51 -3.48
N VAL A 53 6.64 7.63 -2.52
CA VAL A 53 5.36 7.42 -1.87
C VAL A 53 5.49 7.88 -0.42
N GLU A 54 4.57 8.75 0.01
CA GLU A 54 4.47 9.28 1.38
C GLU A 54 3.12 8.88 1.96
N ILE A 55 3.14 8.11 3.06
CA ILE A 55 1.95 7.63 3.76
C ILE A 55 1.86 8.31 5.12
N ASN A 56 0.79 9.08 5.32
CA ASN A 56 0.56 9.90 6.52
C ASN A 56 -0.36 9.22 7.53
N VAL A 57 -0.07 7.95 7.87
CA VAL A 57 -0.85 7.19 8.87
C VAL A 57 -0.30 7.34 10.30
N GLN A 58 0.99 7.66 10.43
CA GLN A 58 1.68 7.82 11.70
C GLN A 58 2.67 8.99 11.66
N THR A 59 3.26 9.33 12.81
CA THR A 59 4.28 10.37 12.93
C THR A 59 5.58 9.75 13.47
N PRO A 60 6.72 9.88 12.76
CA PRO A 60 6.88 10.53 11.46
C PRO A 60 6.17 9.78 10.31
N ALA A 61 5.88 10.48 9.21
CA ALA A 61 5.30 9.88 8.01
C ALA A 61 6.24 8.81 7.43
N PHE A 62 5.65 7.82 6.76
CA PHE A 62 6.41 6.77 6.09
C PHE A 62 6.74 7.17 4.65
N PHE A 63 7.97 6.91 4.22
CA PHE A 63 8.45 7.19 2.88
C PHE A 63 9.04 5.93 2.25
N ALA A 64 8.68 5.67 1.00
CA ALA A 64 9.28 4.61 0.20
C ALA A 64 9.43 5.03 -1.26
N LYS A 65 10.47 4.54 -1.91
CA LYS A 65 10.68 4.72 -3.34
C LYS A 65 10.35 3.45 -4.09
N GLY A 66 9.67 3.58 -5.22
CA GLY A 66 9.24 2.46 -6.04
C GLY A 66 9.13 2.82 -7.51
N TYR A 67 8.70 1.83 -8.29
CA TYR A 67 8.46 1.95 -9.71
C TYR A 67 7.03 1.61 -10.06
N VAL A 68 6.47 2.41 -10.97
CA VAL A 68 5.14 2.15 -11.53
C VAL A 68 5.22 0.92 -12.43
N CYS A 69 4.56 -0.17 -12.04
CA CYS A 69 4.47 -1.41 -12.82
C CYS A 69 3.16 -1.54 -13.59
N SER A 70 2.11 -0.84 -13.16
CA SER A 70 0.83 -0.74 -13.87
C SER A 70 0.15 0.59 -13.53
N CYS A 71 -0.65 1.09 -14.45
CA CYS A 71 -1.47 2.29 -14.22
C CYS A 71 -2.69 2.20 -15.14
N GLU A 72 -3.79 1.70 -14.60
CA GLU A 72 -5.01 1.43 -15.35
C GLU A 72 -6.15 2.36 -14.91
N PRO A 73 -6.95 2.91 -15.83
CA PRO A 73 -8.12 3.70 -15.45
C PRO A 73 -9.11 2.83 -14.67
N LYS A 74 -9.70 3.37 -13.61
CA LYS A 74 -10.73 2.65 -12.85
C LYS A 74 -12.02 2.53 -13.65
N SER A 75 -12.77 1.45 -13.43
CA SER A 75 -14.05 1.19 -14.11
C SER A 75 -15.14 2.20 -13.80
N ASP A 76 -15.04 2.89 -12.65
CA ASP A 76 -15.93 3.99 -12.26
C ASP A 76 -15.61 5.31 -13.00
N GLY A 77 -14.55 5.34 -13.80
CA GLY A 77 -14.10 6.51 -14.56
C GLY A 77 -13.41 7.59 -13.71
N ILE A 78 -13.17 7.34 -12.42
CA ILE A 78 -12.58 8.31 -11.49
C ILE A 78 -11.18 7.83 -11.12
N GLY A 79 -10.17 8.44 -11.74
CA GLY A 79 -8.77 8.17 -11.45
C GLY A 79 -8.25 6.85 -12.02
N PHE A 80 -7.13 6.40 -11.46
CA PHE A 80 -6.35 5.26 -11.91
C PHE A 80 -6.02 4.35 -10.73
N GLN A 81 -5.97 3.05 -11.00
CA GLN A 81 -5.35 2.07 -10.13
C GLN A 81 -3.88 1.95 -10.55
N THR A 82 -2.99 2.55 -9.77
CA THR A 82 -1.55 2.57 -10.03
C THR A 82 -0.84 1.55 -9.16
N GLY A 83 -0.22 0.55 -9.78
CA GLY A 83 0.61 -0.45 -9.10
C GLY A 83 2.04 0.06 -8.96
N VAL A 84 2.57 0.00 -7.73
CA VAL A 84 3.95 0.35 -7.40
C VAL A 84 4.68 -0.87 -6.84
N VAL A 85 5.86 -1.16 -7.37
CA VAL A 85 6.78 -2.18 -6.86
C VAL A 85 8.05 -1.53 -6.29
N PHE A 86 8.67 -2.16 -5.31
CA PHE A 86 9.80 -1.60 -4.58
C PHE A 86 11.12 -2.28 -4.97
N ASP A 87 12.24 -1.58 -4.81
CA ASP A 87 13.57 -2.02 -5.28
C ASP A 87 14.12 -3.25 -4.57
N CYS A 88 13.93 -3.31 -3.25
CA CYS A 88 14.51 -4.34 -2.43
C CYS A 88 13.46 -4.97 -1.48
N PRO A 89 13.70 -6.23 -1.06
CA PRO A 89 12.81 -6.94 -0.14
C PRO A 89 12.53 -6.18 1.16
N ASP A 90 13.52 -5.45 1.68
CA ASP A 90 13.39 -4.68 2.92
C ASP A 90 12.39 -3.53 2.76
N THR A 91 12.45 -2.78 1.66
CA THR A 91 11.46 -1.73 1.36
C THR A 91 10.07 -2.36 1.19
N ALA A 92 9.96 -3.45 0.45
CA ALA A 92 8.68 -4.13 0.23
C ALA A 92 8.07 -4.65 1.55
N PHE A 93 8.90 -5.18 2.45
CA PHE A 93 8.48 -5.60 3.78
C PHE A 93 8.05 -4.41 4.65
N ALA A 94 8.81 -3.31 4.64
CA ALA A 94 8.46 -2.09 5.36
C ALA A 94 7.13 -1.49 4.86
N VAL A 95 6.91 -1.51 3.54
CA VAL A 95 5.65 -1.10 2.92
C VAL A 95 4.50 -2.00 3.37
N ARG A 96 4.69 -3.32 3.40
CA ARG A 96 3.69 -4.22 3.95
C ARG A 96 3.33 -3.86 5.40
N MET A 97 4.33 -3.56 6.23
CA MET A 97 4.12 -3.20 7.63
C MET A 97 3.31 -1.90 7.76
N ILE A 98 3.66 -0.86 6.98
CA ILE A 98 2.90 0.39 7.05
C ILE A 98 1.47 0.22 6.53
N GLU A 99 1.24 -0.61 5.51
CA GLU A 99 -0.11 -0.90 5.03
C GLU A 99 -0.96 -1.58 6.12
N GLN A 100 -0.41 -2.48 6.93
CA GLN A 100 -1.16 -3.02 8.07
C GLN A 100 -1.59 -1.91 9.04
N VAL A 101 -0.74 -0.91 9.29
CA VAL A 101 -1.10 0.26 10.11
C VAL A 101 -2.23 1.06 9.45
N CYS A 102 -2.21 1.24 8.13
CA CYS A 102 -3.29 1.89 7.37
C CYS A 102 -4.63 1.18 7.57
N TYR A 103 -4.66 -0.15 7.46
CA TYR A 103 -5.87 -0.93 7.66
C TYR A 103 -6.38 -0.89 9.12
N ILE A 104 -5.47 -0.88 10.10
CA ILE A 104 -5.82 -0.74 11.52
C ILE A 104 -6.44 0.63 11.80
N GLU A 105 -5.86 1.72 11.27
CA GLU A 105 -6.42 3.06 11.46
C GLU A 105 -7.77 3.23 10.73
N GLN A 106 -7.91 2.69 9.51
CA GLN A 106 -9.20 2.66 8.80
C GLN A 106 -10.27 1.91 9.62
N TYR A 107 -9.91 0.76 10.20
CA TYR A 107 -10.80 0.01 11.08
C TYR A 107 -11.18 0.80 12.33
N ARG A 108 -10.20 1.41 13.01
CA ARG A 108 -10.42 2.24 14.20
C ARG A 108 -11.41 3.37 13.94
N GLN A 109 -11.23 4.07 12.81
CA GLN A 109 -12.13 5.14 12.37
C GLN A 109 -13.54 4.59 12.05
N LYS A 110 -13.61 3.46 11.34
CA LYS A 110 -14.89 2.81 11.02
C LYS A 110 -15.66 2.44 12.28
N VAL A 111 -15.03 1.81 13.27
CA VAL A 111 -15.65 1.42 14.53
C VAL A 111 -16.20 2.65 15.29
N SER A 112 -15.43 3.73 15.36
CA SER A 112 -15.90 4.99 15.94
C SER A 112 -17.15 5.51 15.22
N LEU A 113 -17.13 5.53 13.87
CA LEU A 113 -18.23 6.05 13.06
C LEU A 113 -19.49 5.16 13.08
N THR A 114 -19.35 3.84 13.03
CA THR A 114 -20.47 2.91 12.86
C THR A 114 -21.00 2.35 14.17
N GLU A 115 -20.16 2.24 15.20
CA GLU A 115 -20.50 1.64 16.49
C GLU A 115 -20.45 2.65 17.64
N GLY A 116 -19.88 3.84 17.44
CA GLY A 116 -19.71 4.84 18.49
C GLY A 116 -18.67 4.44 19.55
N ARG A 117 -17.86 3.41 19.30
CA ARG A 117 -16.80 2.96 20.21
C ARG A 117 -15.50 3.67 19.88
N GLU A 118 -14.89 4.28 20.89
CA GLU A 118 -13.54 4.84 20.77
C GLU A 118 -12.50 3.79 21.16
N LEU A 119 -11.74 3.32 20.16
CA LEU A 119 -10.65 2.37 20.36
C LEU A 119 -9.31 3.10 20.45
N SER A 120 -8.46 2.64 21.38
CA SER A 120 -7.03 2.96 21.34
C SER A 120 -6.40 2.30 20.11
N ARG A 121 -5.20 2.76 19.71
CA ARG A 121 -4.45 2.14 18.61
C ARG A 121 -4.17 0.66 18.86
N ASP A 122 -3.70 0.33 20.07
CA ASP A 122 -3.41 -1.05 20.45
C ASP A 122 -4.68 -1.91 20.51
N GLY A 123 -5.80 -1.35 21.00
CA GLY A 123 -7.08 -2.04 21.02
C GLY A 123 -7.60 -2.32 19.61
N ALA A 124 -7.53 -1.33 18.72
CA ALA A 124 -7.89 -1.49 17.32
C ALA A 124 -6.99 -2.51 16.61
N ALA A 125 -5.68 -2.49 16.88
CA ALA A 125 -4.75 -3.46 16.32
C ALA A 125 -5.10 -4.89 16.76
N LEU A 126 -5.37 -5.10 18.06
CA LEU A 126 -5.74 -6.42 18.58
C LEU A 126 -7.05 -6.94 17.98
N GLU A 127 -8.08 -6.10 17.94
CA GLU A 127 -9.37 -6.45 17.32
C GLU A 127 -9.20 -6.73 15.82
N TRP A 128 -8.46 -5.88 15.10
CA TRP A 128 -8.24 -6.02 13.67
C TRP A 128 -7.43 -7.27 13.32
N ILE A 129 -6.36 -7.56 14.06
CA ILE A 129 -5.54 -8.76 13.87
C ILE A 129 -6.40 -10.01 14.04
N THR A 130 -7.21 -10.05 15.08
CA THR A 130 -8.07 -11.20 15.39
C THR A 130 -9.11 -11.45 14.31
N GLN A 131 -9.66 -10.40 13.71
CA GLN A 131 -10.80 -10.50 12.80
C GLN A 131 -10.41 -10.51 11.31
N TYR A 132 -9.33 -9.83 10.93
CA TYR A 132 -9.05 -9.51 9.53
C TYR A 132 -7.64 -9.85 9.06
N ALA A 133 -6.64 -10.05 9.93
CA ALA A 133 -5.25 -10.28 9.48
C ALA A 133 -5.09 -11.53 8.60
N ALA A 134 -5.94 -12.56 8.79
CA ALA A 134 -5.94 -13.75 7.95
C ALA A 134 -6.31 -13.47 6.47
N ASN A 135 -7.00 -12.36 6.19
CA ASN A 135 -7.35 -11.95 4.82
C ASN A 135 -6.37 -10.92 4.25
N PHE A 136 -5.40 -10.47 5.04
CA PHE A 136 -4.37 -9.55 4.56
C PHE A 136 -3.44 -10.30 3.61
N PRO A 137 -3.09 -9.74 2.42
CA PRO A 137 -2.31 -10.45 1.41
C PRO A 137 -1.07 -11.10 2.03
N GLU A 138 -0.74 -12.36 1.76
CA GLU A 138 0.42 -13.03 2.37
C GLU A 138 1.74 -12.60 1.71
N LEU A 139 2.86 -12.77 2.43
CA LEU A 139 4.18 -12.76 1.80
C LEU A 139 4.42 -14.15 1.23
N ASN A 140 4.43 -14.27 -0.10
CA ASN A 140 4.90 -15.51 -0.72
C ASN A 140 6.39 -15.66 -0.40
N THR A 141 6.71 -16.52 0.56
CA THR A 141 8.08 -16.91 0.87
C THR A 141 8.45 -18.02 -0.09
N ILE A 142 9.49 -17.83 -0.91
CA ILE A 142 10.09 -18.94 -1.66
C ILE A 142 10.63 -19.91 -0.62
N THR A 143 10.09 -21.13 -0.58
CA THR A 143 10.76 -22.27 0.08
C THR A 143 11.74 -22.88 -0.91
#